data_AF-A0A674CZB2-F1
#
_entry.id   AF-A0A674CZB2-F1
#
_cell.length_a   1.000
_cell.length_b   1.000
_cell.length_c   1.000
_cell.angle_alpha   90.00
_cell.angle_beta   90.00
_cell.angle_gamma   90.00
#
_symmetry.space_group_name_H-M   'P 1'
#
loop_
_entity.id
_entity.type
_entity.pdbx_description
1 polymer ?
#
loop_
_entity_poly.entity_id
_entity_poly.type
_entity_poly.pdbx_seq_one_letter_code
_entity_poly.pdbx_strand_id
1 'polypeptide(L)'
;MDNSSQLCKLFVGGLNVDTDDDGLRKHFEQYGQLTDCVVVVNKQLQRSRCFGFVTYSSAEEADAAMAARPHVVDGTNVELKRAVAREDAGKPEALAKVKKIFIGGLKDDIEDEHLNEYFSQFGEIEKAEVIAEKETGKKRGFGFVHFTDNDSADKAVVLKFHNINGHKVEVKKALTKQEMQATGRGGRGGRGMRGGQNVLGHLAKCGHCRKITSQNLICTSSSCYRTRSIAKFIYHFCSKMRACSCR
;
A
#
# COMPACT_ATOMS: atom_id res chain seq x y z
N MET A 1 -21.11 2.66 -7.17
CA MET A 1 -20.35 1.41 -6.95
C MET A 1 -20.73 0.89 -5.59
N ASP A 2 -20.88 -0.42 -5.43
CA ASP A 2 -21.35 -1.00 -4.17
C ASP A 2 -20.17 -1.32 -3.23
N ASN A 3 -20.10 -0.61 -2.10
CA ASN A 3 -19.04 -0.79 -1.11
C ASN A 3 -19.15 -2.14 -0.38
N SER A 4 -20.34 -2.77 -0.34
CA SER A 4 -20.56 -4.05 0.34
C SER A 4 -19.69 -5.16 -0.29
N SER A 5 -19.55 -5.13 -1.62
CA SER A 5 -18.68 -6.06 -2.36
C SER A 5 -17.19 -6.02 -1.96
N GLN A 6 -16.73 -4.96 -1.29
CA GLN A 6 -15.39 -4.89 -0.72
C GLN A 6 -15.29 -5.38 0.73
N LEU A 7 -16.38 -5.31 1.51
CA LEU A 7 -16.40 -5.85 2.88
C LEU A 7 -16.33 -7.38 2.87
N CYS A 8 -17.03 -8.01 1.91
CA CYS A 8 -17.03 -9.46 1.69
C CYS A 8 -15.74 -9.98 1.01
N LYS A 9 -14.89 -9.11 0.46
CA LYS A 9 -13.68 -9.51 -0.29
C LYS A 9 -12.42 -9.37 0.58
N LEU A 10 -11.68 -10.46 0.71
CA LEU A 10 -10.39 -10.51 1.38
C LEU A 10 -9.25 -10.69 0.37
N PHE A 11 -8.10 -10.11 0.70
CA PHE A 11 -6.81 -10.40 0.09
C PHE A 11 -6.11 -11.48 0.93
N VAL A 12 -5.57 -12.50 0.28
CA VAL A 12 -4.80 -13.58 0.93
C VAL A 12 -3.38 -13.53 0.39
N GLY A 13 -2.41 -13.12 1.22
CA GLY A 13 -0.99 -13.11 0.88
C GLY A 13 -0.22 -14.25 1.54
N GLY A 14 0.98 -14.57 1.03
CA GLY A 14 1.82 -15.63 1.58
C GLY A 14 1.40 -17.05 1.15
N LEU A 15 0.59 -17.20 0.10
CA LEU A 15 0.24 -18.51 -0.45
C LEU A 15 1.49 -19.23 -1.00
N ASN A 16 1.49 -20.57 -0.97
CA ASN A 16 2.56 -21.34 -1.59
C ASN A 16 2.62 -21.06 -3.10
N VAL A 17 3.77 -21.32 -3.73
CA VAL A 17 3.91 -21.18 -5.18
C VAL A 17 3.04 -22.17 -5.95
N ASP A 18 2.78 -23.34 -5.35
CA ASP A 18 2.01 -24.45 -5.91
C ASP A 18 0.52 -24.45 -5.51
N THR A 19 0.08 -23.53 -4.63
CA THR A 19 -1.34 -23.40 -4.26
C THR A 19 -2.13 -22.84 -5.43
N ASP A 20 -3.23 -23.51 -5.78
CA ASP A 20 -4.18 -23.15 -6.83
C ASP A 20 -5.49 -22.57 -6.26
N ASP A 21 -6.41 -22.19 -7.16
CA ASP A 21 -7.71 -21.63 -6.82
C ASP A 21 -8.58 -22.59 -6.01
N ASP A 22 -8.53 -23.90 -6.31
CA ASP A 22 -9.29 -24.95 -5.62
C ASP A 22 -8.76 -25.24 -4.21
N GLY A 23 -7.43 -25.32 -4.02
CA GLY A 23 -6.80 -25.45 -2.71
C GLY A 23 -7.08 -24.25 -1.80
N LEU A 24 -6.98 -23.04 -2.36
CA LEU A 24 -7.38 -21.80 -1.67
C LEU A 24 -8.88 -21.84 -1.28
N ARG A 25 -9.76 -22.15 -2.24
CA ARG A 25 -11.21 -22.23 -2.01
C ARG A 25 -11.53 -23.22 -0.89
N LYS A 26 -11.02 -24.45 -0.99
CA LYS A 26 -11.30 -25.54 -0.05
C LYS A 26 -10.88 -25.21 1.39
N HIS A 27 -9.85 -24.38 1.58
CA HIS A 27 -9.47 -23.90 2.91
C HIS A 27 -10.38 -22.77 3.43
N PHE A 28 -10.90 -21.90 2.55
CA PHE A 28 -11.72 -20.75 2.98
C PHE A 28 -13.23 -21.02 3.03
N GLU A 29 -13.71 -22.04 2.32
CA GLU A 29 -15.10 -22.51 2.30
C GLU A 29 -15.56 -23.11 3.65
N GLN A 30 -14.62 -23.48 4.53
CA GLN A 30 -14.94 -23.91 5.90
C GLN A 30 -15.42 -22.77 6.82
N TYR A 31 -15.20 -21.51 6.43
CA TYR A 31 -15.59 -20.31 7.21
C TYR A 31 -16.83 -19.60 6.66
N GLY A 32 -17.34 -20.01 5.50
CA GLY A 32 -18.51 -19.42 4.85
C GLY A 32 -18.56 -19.67 3.34
N GLN A 33 -19.68 -19.33 2.72
CA GLN A 33 -19.94 -19.56 1.30
C GLN A 33 -19.14 -18.59 0.41
N LEU A 34 -18.19 -19.12 -0.35
CA LEU A 34 -17.41 -18.36 -1.32
C LEU A 34 -18.19 -18.14 -2.62
N THR A 35 -18.30 -16.86 -3.03
CA THR A 35 -18.85 -16.43 -4.33
C THR A 35 -17.78 -16.39 -5.43
N ASP A 36 -16.54 -15.98 -5.09
CA ASP A 36 -15.43 -15.81 -6.04
C ASP A 36 -14.08 -16.04 -5.35
N CYS A 37 -13.19 -16.81 -5.96
CA CYS A 37 -11.85 -17.13 -5.45
C CYS A 37 -10.84 -17.13 -6.61
N VAL A 38 -9.77 -16.34 -6.49
CA VAL A 38 -8.76 -16.14 -7.57
C VAL A 38 -7.34 -16.00 -7.02
N VAL A 39 -6.46 -16.94 -7.36
CA VAL A 39 -5.01 -16.89 -7.15
C VAL A 39 -4.36 -16.10 -8.30
N VAL A 40 -3.52 -15.10 -7.96
CA VAL A 40 -2.95 -14.20 -8.96
C VAL A 40 -1.60 -14.70 -9.45
N VAL A 41 -1.61 -15.51 -10.51
CA VAL A 41 -0.40 -16.01 -11.17
C VAL A 41 0.29 -14.96 -12.05
N ASN A 42 1.63 -15.00 -12.11
CA ASN A 42 2.39 -14.20 -13.07
C ASN A 42 2.37 -14.85 -14.46
N LYS A 43 1.54 -14.31 -15.35
CA LYS A 43 1.35 -14.80 -16.73
C LYS A 43 2.65 -14.95 -17.56
N GLN A 44 3.73 -14.23 -17.22
CA GLN A 44 5.02 -14.33 -17.94
C GLN A 44 5.90 -15.50 -17.47
N LEU A 45 5.67 -16.04 -16.27
CA LEU A 45 6.51 -17.09 -15.67
C LEU A 45 5.72 -18.33 -15.23
N GLN A 46 4.38 -18.31 -15.39
CA GLN A 46 3.46 -19.32 -14.82
C GLN A 46 3.69 -19.62 -13.34
N ARG A 47 4.20 -18.62 -12.61
CA ARG A 47 4.53 -18.72 -11.18
C ARG A 47 3.54 -17.90 -10.39
N SER A 48 2.86 -18.50 -9.42
CA SER A 48 1.99 -17.81 -8.47
C SER A 48 2.73 -16.64 -7.82
N ARG A 49 2.07 -15.49 -7.68
CA ARG A 49 2.66 -14.32 -7.00
C ARG A 49 2.61 -14.43 -5.48
N CYS A 50 2.33 -15.63 -4.95
CA CYS A 50 2.08 -15.93 -3.54
C CYS A 50 0.96 -15.06 -2.93
N PHE A 51 -0.03 -14.67 -3.74
CA PHE A 51 -1.25 -14.02 -3.27
C PHE A 51 -2.46 -14.32 -4.15
N GLY A 52 -3.64 -14.20 -3.55
CA GLY A 52 -4.95 -14.32 -4.20
C GLY A 52 -5.99 -13.43 -3.51
N PHE A 53 -7.24 -13.59 -3.94
CA PHE A 53 -8.40 -12.97 -3.34
C PHE A 53 -9.49 -14.02 -3.11
N VAL A 54 -10.23 -13.88 -2.03
CA VAL A 54 -11.46 -14.64 -1.77
C VAL A 54 -12.61 -13.67 -1.52
N THR A 55 -13.81 -14.02 -1.95
CA THR A 55 -15.02 -13.20 -1.86
C THR A 55 -16.11 -14.05 -1.27
N TYR A 56 -16.53 -13.71 -0.07
CA TYR A 56 -17.64 -14.35 0.61
C TYR A 56 -18.99 -13.81 0.12
N SER A 57 -20.05 -14.51 0.48
CA SER A 57 -21.43 -14.14 0.16
C SER A 57 -21.96 -13.08 1.14
N SER A 58 -21.52 -13.15 2.40
CA SER A 58 -21.74 -12.13 3.45
C SER A 58 -20.43 -11.53 3.95
N ALA A 59 -20.50 -10.30 4.45
CA ALA A 59 -19.39 -9.67 5.16
C ALA A 59 -19.10 -10.35 6.51
N GLU A 60 -20.12 -10.98 7.13
CA GLU A 60 -19.99 -11.70 8.40
C GLU A 60 -19.11 -12.96 8.26
N GLU A 61 -19.15 -13.63 7.11
CA GLU A 61 -18.30 -14.77 6.78
C GLU A 61 -16.83 -14.32 6.58
N ALA A 62 -16.63 -13.18 5.92
CA ALA A 62 -15.32 -12.55 5.79
C ALA A 62 -14.77 -12.10 7.16
N ASP A 63 -15.64 -11.64 8.06
CA ASP A 63 -15.30 -11.34 9.46
C ASP A 63 -14.93 -12.58 10.26
N ALA A 64 -15.67 -13.70 10.10
CA ALA A 64 -15.35 -14.98 10.74
C ALA A 64 -13.99 -15.53 10.25
N ALA A 65 -13.71 -15.45 8.95
CA ALA A 65 -12.40 -15.79 8.40
C ALA A 65 -11.29 -14.87 8.95
N MET A 66 -11.53 -13.57 9.09
CA MET A 66 -10.55 -12.65 9.72
C MET A 66 -10.40 -12.88 11.23
N ALA A 67 -11.42 -13.36 11.94
CA ALA A 67 -11.31 -13.75 13.35
C ALA A 67 -10.48 -15.03 13.53
N ALA A 68 -10.59 -16.01 12.61
CA ALA A 68 -9.90 -17.30 12.66
C ALA A 68 -8.38 -17.26 12.34
N ARG A 69 -7.73 -16.08 12.32
CA ARG A 69 -6.28 -15.96 12.09
C ARG A 69 -5.48 -16.55 13.27
N PRO A 70 -4.34 -17.23 13.04
CA PRO A 70 -3.64 -17.43 11.77
C PRO A 70 -4.17 -18.62 10.94
N HIS A 71 -4.13 -18.48 9.62
CA HIS A 71 -4.53 -19.52 8.66
C HIS A 71 -3.30 -20.20 8.04
N VAL A 72 -3.44 -21.48 7.69
CA VAL A 72 -2.36 -22.30 7.13
C VAL A 72 -2.86 -23.05 5.91
N VAL A 73 -2.49 -22.57 4.71
CA VAL A 73 -2.84 -23.18 3.42
C VAL A 73 -1.62 -23.94 2.90
N ASP A 74 -1.79 -25.22 2.58
CA ASP A 74 -0.73 -26.11 2.08
C ASP A 74 0.57 -26.07 2.91
N GLY A 75 0.42 -26.05 4.24
CA GLY A 75 1.54 -25.97 5.19
C GLY A 75 2.21 -24.59 5.29
N THR A 76 1.70 -23.59 4.58
CA THR A 76 2.25 -22.22 4.55
C THR A 76 1.34 -21.26 5.31
N ASN A 77 1.91 -20.45 6.21
CA ASN A 77 1.16 -19.42 6.95
C ASN A 77 0.72 -18.29 6.00
N VAL A 78 -0.58 -18.07 5.86
CA VAL A 78 -1.13 -17.00 4.99
C VAL A 78 -1.55 -15.77 5.79
N GLU A 79 -1.34 -14.59 5.22
CA GLU A 79 -1.77 -13.32 5.79
C GLU A 79 -3.05 -12.83 5.08
N LEU A 80 -4.18 -12.88 5.79
CA LEU A 80 -5.41 -12.24 5.33
C LEU A 80 -5.48 -10.76 5.72
N LYS A 81 -6.03 -9.97 4.78
CA LYS A 81 -6.32 -8.53 4.88
C LYS A 81 -7.63 -8.22 4.14
N ARG A 82 -8.27 -7.09 4.42
CA ARG A 82 -9.41 -6.62 3.60
C ARG A 82 -8.96 -6.26 2.18
N ALA A 83 -9.81 -6.51 1.18
CA ALA A 83 -9.49 -6.18 -0.20
C ALA A 83 -9.60 -4.66 -0.44
N VAL A 84 -8.44 -4.00 -0.47
CA VAL A 84 -8.29 -2.59 -0.86
C VAL A 84 -8.83 -2.39 -2.28
N ALA A 85 -9.58 -1.29 -2.50
CA ALA A 85 -10.10 -0.93 -3.81
C ALA A 85 -8.96 -0.77 -4.81
N ARG A 86 -9.16 -1.13 -6.09
CA ARG A 86 -8.11 -1.02 -7.12
C ARG A 86 -7.57 0.42 -7.29
N GLU A 87 -8.39 1.42 -7.00
CA GLU A 87 -8.06 2.85 -6.98
C GLU A 87 -7.14 3.24 -5.81
N ASP A 88 -7.30 2.58 -4.66
CA ASP A 88 -6.57 2.85 -3.42
C ASP A 88 -5.36 1.92 -3.25
N ALA A 89 -5.33 0.78 -3.92
CA ALA A 89 -4.20 -0.16 -3.93
C ALA A 89 -2.91 0.44 -4.55
N GLY A 90 -3.03 1.57 -5.28
CA GLY A 90 -1.88 2.38 -5.71
C GLY A 90 -1.31 3.30 -4.62
N LYS A 91 -1.95 3.40 -3.45
CA LYS A 91 -1.54 4.25 -2.33
C LYS A 91 -0.90 3.38 -1.24
N PRO A 92 0.33 3.68 -0.78
CA PRO A 92 0.90 2.96 0.36
C PRO A 92 0.04 3.14 1.62
N GLU A 93 -0.64 4.29 1.74
CA GLU A 93 -1.70 4.60 2.71
C GLU A 93 -2.64 3.41 2.94
N ALA A 94 -3.17 2.79 1.88
CA ALA A 94 -4.23 1.78 1.98
C ALA A 94 -3.69 0.36 2.25
N LEU A 95 -2.48 0.05 1.77
CA LEU A 95 -1.81 -1.24 1.96
C LEU A 95 -1.07 -1.34 3.31
N ALA A 96 -0.82 -0.22 3.99
CA ALA A 96 -0.16 -0.19 5.29
C ALA A 96 -0.94 -0.98 6.36
N LYS A 97 -0.22 -1.74 7.18
CA LYS A 97 -0.78 -2.53 8.29
C LYS A 97 -0.82 -1.70 9.57
N VAL A 98 -1.68 -0.69 9.61
CA VAL A 98 -1.79 0.25 10.72
C VAL A 98 -3.00 -0.06 11.62
N LYS A 99 -2.80 0.02 12.94
CA LYS A 99 -3.88 0.06 13.94
C LYS A 99 -4.59 1.43 14.04
N LYS A 100 -4.00 2.46 13.44
CA LYS A 100 -4.39 3.87 13.59
C LYS A 100 -5.13 4.36 12.34
N ILE A 101 -6.32 4.94 12.52
CA ILE A 101 -7.06 5.67 11.48
C ILE A 101 -6.98 7.18 11.71
N PHE A 102 -7.03 7.92 10.62
CA PHE A 102 -7.23 9.37 10.55
C PHE A 102 -8.68 9.62 10.16
N ILE A 103 -9.33 10.55 10.88
CA ILE A 103 -10.72 10.93 10.66
C ILE A 103 -10.72 12.44 10.39
N GLY A 104 -11.08 12.84 9.17
CA GLY A 104 -11.16 14.24 8.73
C GLY A 104 -12.60 14.69 8.50
N GLY A 105 -12.82 16.01 8.44
CA GLY A 105 -14.17 16.56 8.33
C GLY A 105 -14.95 16.51 9.64
N LEU A 106 -14.26 16.36 10.78
CA LEU A 106 -14.87 16.60 12.08
C LEU A 106 -15.31 18.06 12.18
N LYS A 107 -16.33 18.32 12.99
CA LYS A 107 -16.83 19.67 13.30
C LYS A 107 -16.53 20.00 14.76
N ASP A 108 -16.65 21.26 15.15
CA ASP A 108 -16.45 21.66 16.55
C ASP A 108 -17.45 20.95 17.50
N ASP A 109 -18.58 20.47 16.98
CA ASP A 109 -19.62 19.70 17.68
C ASP A 109 -19.29 18.21 17.92
N ILE A 110 -18.13 17.71 17.48
CA ILE A 110 -17.71 16.30 17.65
C ILE A 110 -16.54 16.20 18.65
N GLU A 111 -16.59 15.16 19.47
CA GLU A 111 -15.64 14.88 20.57
C GLU A 111 -15.15 13.44 20.53
N ASP A 112 -14.06 13.13 21.23
CA ASP A 112 -13.42 11.82 21.20
C ASP A 112 -14.30 10.71 21.77
N GLU A 113 -15.21 11.03 22.71
CA GLU A 113 -16.26 10.11 23.17
C GLU A 113 -17.15 9.63 22.03
N HIS A 114 -17.67 10.55 21.20
CA HIS A 114 -18.49 10.23 20.03
C HIS A 114 -17.73 9.41 18.98
N LEU A 115 -16.41 9.63 18.84
CA LEU A 115 -15.58 8.77 17.98
C LEU A 115 -15.41 7.39 18.59
N ASN A 116 -15.24 7.28 19.90
CA ASN A 116 -15.09 6.01 20.60
C ASN A 116 -16.37 5.16 20.46
N GLU A 117 -17.53 5.73 20.80
CA GLU A 117 -18.84 5.07 20.64
C GLU A 117 -19.09 4.62 19.19
N TYR A 118 -18.91 5.53 18.23
CA TYR A 118 -19.20 5.23 16.83
C TYR A 118 -18.20 4.24 16.20
N PHE A 119 -16.90 4.29 16.54
CA PHE A 119 -15.94 3.35 15.96
C PHE A 119 -15.86 2.01 16.68
N SER A 120 -16.33 1.92 17.94
CA SER A 120 -16.42 0.67 18.72
C SER A 120 -17.19 -0.44 17.98
N GLN A 121 -18.19 -0.09 17.16
CA GLN A 121 -18.94 -1.06 16.34
C GLN A 121 -18.08 -1.81 15.29
N PHE A 122 -16.90 -1.28 14.92
CA PHE A 122 -15.96 -1.96 14.01
C PHE A 122 -14.87 -2.75 14.77
N GLY A 123 -14.77 -2.54 16.09
CA GLY A 123 -13.91 -3.27 17.01
C GLY A 123 -13.33 -2.37 18.11
N GLU A 124 -12.63 -3.01 19.04
CA GLU A 124 -12.13 -2.40 20.28
C GLU A 124 -11.07 -1.31 20.04
N ILE A 125 -11.18 -0.23 20.81
CA ILE A 125 -10.38 1.00 20.67
C ILE A 125 -9.39 1.13 21.83
N GLU A 126 -8.10 1.21 21.51
CA GLU A 126 -7.03 1.58 22.45
C GLU A 126 -7.14 3.07 22.84
N LYS A 127 -7.39 3.96 21.86
CA LYS A 127 -7.45 5.41 22.10
C LYS A 127 -8.08 6.24 20.97
N ALA A 128 -9.05 7.09 21.30
CA ALA A 128 -9.50 8.20 20.45
C ALA A 128 -8.80 9.53 20.84
N GLU A 129 -8.51 10.40 19.86
CA GLU A 129 -7.93 11.73 20.07
C GLU A 129 -8.44 12.73 19.00
N VAL A 130 -9.21 13.76 19.38
CA VAL A 130 -9.54 14.88 18.48
C VAL A 130 -8.45 15.95 18.57
N ILE A 131 -7.94 16.43 17.42
CA ILE A 131 -6.79 17.35 17.39
C ILE A 131 -7.25 18.80 17.25
N ALA A 132 -7.30 19.50 18.38
CA ALA A 132 -7.49 20.95 18.44
C ALA A 132 -6.18 21.74 18.24
N GLU A 133 -6.32 23.01 17.87
CA GLU A 133 -5.22 23.97 17.74
C GLU A 133 -4.90 24.59 19.10
N LYS A 134 -3.67 24.40 19.59
CA LYS A 134 -3.26 24.80 20.95
C LYS A 134 -3.27 26.32 21.21
N GLU A 135 -3.25 27.14 20.15
CA GLU A 135 -3.19 28.60 20.26
C GLU A 135 -4.58 29.26 20.22
N THR A 136 -5.56 28.64 19.57
CA THR A 136 -6.91 29.21 19.34
C THR A 136 -8.03 28.40 20.00
N GLY A 137 -7.75 27.18 20.48
CA GLY A 137 -8.74 26.24 21.01
C GLY A 137 -9.64 25.58 19.98
N LYS A 138 -9.64 26.03 18.72
CA LYS A 138 -10.53 25.52 17.67
C LYS A 138 -10.17 24.09 17.27
N LYS A 139 -11.17 23.22 17.06
CA LYS A 139 -10.92 21.85 16.61
C LYS A 139 -10.45 21.94 15.15
N ARG A 140 -9.33 21.30 14.77
CA ARG A 140 -8.77 21.44 13.39
C ARG A 140 -9.54 20.65 12.32
N GLY A 141 -10.76 20.20 12.65
CA GLY A 141 -11.59 19.35 11.82
C GLY A 141 -11.03 17.95 11.57
N PHE A 142 -10.12 17.46 12.41
CA PHE A 142 -9.62 16.09 12.32
C PHE A 142 -9.25 15.49 13.68
N GLY A 143 -9.24 14.16 13.72
CA GLY A 143 -8.85 13.34 14.86
C GLY A 143 -8.20 12.03 14.42
N PHE A 144 -7.84 11.22 15.40
CA PHE A 144 -7.29 9.88 15.20
C PHE A 144 -7.97 8.88 16.15
N VAL A 145 -8.13 7.65 15.69
CA VAL A 145 -8.53 6.51 16.53
C VAL A 145 -7.48 5.41 16.37
N HIS A 146 -7.13 4.75 17.47
CA HIS A 146 -6.22 3.62 17.55
C HIS A 146 -7.04 2.41 18.01
N PHE A 147 -7.07 1.35 17.22
CA PHE A 147 -7.76 0.09 17.54
C PHE A 147 -6.81 -0.93 18.15
N THR A 148 -7.32 -1.93 18.88
CA THR A 148 -6.49 -3.04 19.37
C THR A 148 -6.06 -3.98 18.25
N ASP A 149 -6.86 -4.18 17.20
CA ASP A 149 -6.45 -4.88 15.98
C ASP A 149 -6.43 -3.99 14.72
N ASN A 150 -5.63 -4.41 13.74
CA ASN A 150 -5.59 -3.81 12.42
C ASN A 150 -6.83 -4.13 11.55
N ASP A 151 -7.54 -5.26 11.73
CA ASP A 151 -8.75 -5.52 10.94
C ASP A 151 -9.86 -4.49 11.21
N SER A 152 -10.02 -4.03 12.46
CA SER A 152 -10.95 -2.94 12.81
C SER A 152 -10.63 -1.63 12.10
N ALA A 153 -9.33 -1.30 12.00
CA ALA A 153 -8.85 -0.15 11.23
C ALA A 153 -9.07 -0.33 9.71
N ASP A 154 -8.91 -1.54 9.19
CA ASP A 154 -9.16 -1.87 7.79
C ASP A 154 -10.67 -1.81 7.45
N LYS A 155 -11.55 -2.40 8.28
CA LYS A 155 -13.03 -2.32 8.16
C LYS A 155 -13.50 -0.87 8.08
N ALA A 156 -13.07 -0.03 9.04
CA ALA A 156 -13.43 1.40 9.06
C ALA A 156 -12.96 2.13 7.79
N VAL A 157 -11.83 1.75 7.19
CA VAL A 157 -11.30 2.42 5.99
C VAL A 157 -11.93 1.91 4.68
N VAL A 158 -12.61 0.75 4.65
CA VAL A 158 -13.45 0.36 3.50
C VAL A 158 -14.57 1.40 3.29
N LEU A 159 -15.16 1.90 4.37
CA LEU A 159 -16.14 2.98 4.35
C LEU A 159 -15.46 4.36 4.37
N LYS A 160 -14.93 4.79 3.22
CA LYS A 160 -14.27 6.11 3.03
C LYS A 160 -15.01 7.30 3.65
N PHE A 161 -16.33 7.23 3.78
CA PHE A 161 -17.16 8.22 4.45
C PHE A 161 -18.10 7.59 5.47
N HIS A 162 -18.13 8.15 6.67
CA HIS A 162 -19.09 7.83 7.72
C HIS A 162 -19.95 9.05 8.06
N ASN A 163 -21.01 8.87 8.85
CA ASN A 163 -21.90 9.94 9.30
C ASN A 163 -22.03 9.88 10.82
N ILE A 164 -21.45 10.86 11.52
CA ILE A 164 -21.38 10.92 12.99
C ILE A 164 -22.04 12.24 13.42
N ASN A 165 -23.01 12.19 14.35
CA ASN A 165 -23.85 13.34 14.73
C ASN A 165 -24.47 14.11 13.54
N GLY A 166 -24.80 13.40 12.45
CA GLY A 166 -25.32 14.01 11.22
C GLY A 166 -24.28 14.79 10.40
N HIS A 167 -22.98 14.56 10.65
CA HIS A 167 -21.88 15.17 9.93
C HIS A 167 -21.05 14.11 9.19
N LYS A 168 -20.83 14.35 7.90
CA LYS A 168 -20.12 13.44 7.01
C LYS A 168 -18.61 13.56 7.22
N VAL A 169 -18.03 12.57 7.88
CA VAL A 169 -16.58 12.47 8.15
C VAL A 169 -15.91 11.59 7.09
N GLU A 170 -14.63 11.83 6.79
CA GLU A 170 -13.81 11.05 5.88
C GLU A 170 -12.78 10.21 6.66
N VAL A 171 -12.71 8.91 6.40
CA VAL A 171 -11.85 7.97 7.15
C VAL A 171 -10.74 7.42 6.25
N LYS A 172 -9.51 7.42 6.76
CA LYS A 172 -8.28 6.96 6.07
C LYS A 172 -7.37 6.23 7.05
N LYS A 173 -6.52 5.33 6.56
CA LYS A 173 -5.40 4.79 7.34
C LYS A 173 -4.44 5.92 7.72
N ALA A 174 -4.07 6.03 8.99
CA ALA A 174 -3.16 7.06 9.46
C ALA A 174 -1.70 6.67 9.19
N LEU A 175 -1.10 7.28 8.17
CA LEU A 175 0.34 7.29 8.00
C LEU A 175 1.04 7.95 9.21
N THR A 176 2.23 7.47 9.55
CA THR A 176 3.14 8.19 10.45
C THR A 176 3.61 9.51 9.79
N LYS A 177 4.12 10.45 10.60
CA LYS A 177 4.69 11.72 10.08
C LYS A 177 5.80 11.49 9.04
N GLN A 178 6.57 10.41 9.19
CA GLN A 178 7.65 10.05 8.26
C GLN A 178 7.09 9.57 6.91
N GLU A 179 6.07 8.71 6.92
CA GLU A 179 5.40 8.25 5.70
C GLU A 179 4.61 9.39 5.02
N MET A 180 4.00 10.31 5.77
CA MET A 180 3.38 11.52 5.20
C MET A 180 4.39 12.44 4.50
N GLN A 181 5.63 12.52 5.00
CA GLN A 181 6.71 13.23 4.32
C GLN A 181 7.19 12.48 3.08
N ALA A 182 7.36 11.15 3.15
CA ALA A 182 7.77 10.31 2.02
C ALA A 182 6.73 10.28 0.87
N THR A 183 5.44 10.39 1.19
CA THR A 183 4.34 10.42 0.20
C THR A 183 4.06 11.80 -0.40
N GLY A 184 4.82 12.84 -0.02
CA GLY A 184 4.78 14.16 -0.67
C GLY A 184 3.47 14.95 -0.49
N ARG A 185 2.54 14.49 0.35
CA ARG A 185 1.23 15.12 0.59
C ARG A 185 1.21 16.17 1.71
N GLY A 186 2.37 16.48 2.30
CA GLY A 186 2.54 17.66 3.14
C GLY A 186 2.30 18.94 2.34
N GLY A 187 1.11 19.52 2.47
CA GLY A 187 0.65 20.65 1.65
C GLY A 187 1.52 21.91 1.77
N ARG A 188 1.47 22.76 0.72
CA ARG A 188 2.18 24.04 0.62
C ARG A 188 1.96 24.95 1.85
N GLY A 189 2.91 24.97 2.78
CA GLY A 189 3.15 26.10 3.67
C GLY A 189 4.06 27.11 2.98
N GLY A 190 3.52 28.27 2.58
CA GLY A 190 4.26 29.23 1.75
C GLY A 190 5.31 30.02 2.53
N ARG A 191 6.55 30.05 2.03
CA ARG A 191 7.44 31.21 2.18
C ARG A 191 7.41 31.98 0.85
N GLY A 192 6.96 33.23 0.91
CA GLY A 192 6.67 34.01 -0.30
C GLY A 192 7.94 34.38 -1.07
N MET A 193 7.87 34.27 -2.40
CA MET A 193 8.88 34.87 -3.29
C MET A 193 8.30 36.14 -3.90
N ARG A 194 8.97 37.26 -3.62
CA ARG A 194 8.54 38.63 -3.92
C ARG A 194 9.30 39.13 -5.15
N GLY A 195 8.62 39.85 -6.04
CA GLY A 195 9.24 40.49 -7.21
C GLY A 195 9.33 39.59 -8.45
N GLY A 196 9.30 40.23 -9.62
CA GLY A 196 9.51 39.59 -10.92
C GLY A 196 10.72 40.20 -11.65
N GLN A 197 10.60 40.32 -12.97
CA GLN A 197 11.63 40.75 -13.94
C GLN A 197 12.60 39.66 -14.42
N ASN A 198 13.05 39.85 -15.67
CA ASN A 198 13.78 38.87 -16.47
C ASN A 198 15.29 38.90 -16.18
N VAL A 199 15.94 37.72 -16.15
CA VAL A 199 17.31 37.55 -16.70
C VAL A 199 17.42 36.15 -17.31
N LEU A 200 18.35 35.97 -18.26
CA LEU A 200 18.59 34.73 -18.99
C LEU A 200 19.17 33.60 -18.10
N GLY A 201 18.77 32.37 -18.43
CA GLY A 201 19.63 31.18 -18.54
C GLY A 201 20.63 30.88 -17.42
N HIS A 202 20.34 29.87 -16.60
CA HIS A 202 21.34 29.11 -15.87
C HIS A 202 21.12 27.60 -16.03
N LEU A 203 22.15 26.90 -16.50
CA LEU A 203 22.09 25.48 -16.84
C LEU A 203 22.35 24.62 -15.59
N ALA A 204 21.30 24.06 -15.00
CA ALA A 204 21.41 23.17 -13.84
C ALA A 204 22.11 21.86 -14.23
N LYS A 205 23.27 21.60 -13.62
CA LYS A 205 24.12 20.44 -13.92
C LYS A 205 23.56 19.17 -13.27
N CYS A 206 23.10 18.20 -14.06
CA CYS A 206 23.00 16.82 -13.56
C CYS A 206 24.41 16.19 -13.51
N GLY A 207 24.77 15.64 -12.35
CA GLY A 207 25.99 14.84 -12.22
C GLY A 207 25.80 13.44 -12.81
N HIS A 208 26.87 12.84 -13.34
CA HIS A 208 26.93 11.46 -13.84
C HIS A 208 26.16 11.13 -15.14
N CYS A 209 26.49 11.84 -16.22
CA CYS A 209 26.71 11.17 -17.50
C CYS A 209 27.82 11.89 -18.29
N ARG A 210 29.04 11.32 -18.35
CA ARG A 210 30.12 11.87 -19.18
C ARG A 210 30.10 11.21 -20.56
N LYS A 211 30.31 12.03 -21.59
CA LYS A 211 30.26 11.67 -23.00
C LYS A 211 31.17 10.48 -23.32
N ILE A 212 30.63 9.47 -24.01
CA ILE A 212 31.46 8.57 -24.81
C ILE A 212 31.76 9.32 -26.11
N THR A 213 33.00 9.82 -26.23
CA THR A 213 33.56 10.30 -27.49
C THR A 213 34.92 9.64 -27.67
N SER A 214 35.09 9.01 -28.83
CA SER A 214 36.28 8.26 -29.23
C SER A 214 37.58 9.07 -29.12
N GLN A 215 38.56 8.51 -28.41
CA GLN A 215 39.95 8.36 -28.89
C GLN A 215 40.74 7.43 -27.96
N ASN A 216 41.88 6.93 -28.46
CA ASN A 216 42.70 5.92 -27.79
C ASN A 216 43.25 6.42 -26.46
N LEU A 217 43.24 5.56 -25.43
CA LEU A 217 44.19 5.63 -24.32
C LEU A 217 44.43 4.24 -23.74
N ILE A 218 45.69 3.82 -23.78
CA ILE A 218 46.18 2.55 -23.20
C ILE A 218 46.29 2.76 -21.69
N CYS A 219 45.68 1.88 -20.89
CA CYS A 219 45.80 1.94 -19.43
C CYS A 219 46.77 0.86 -18.95
N THR A 220 48.01 1.27 -18.68
CA THR A 220 49.03 0.45 -18.01
C THR A 220 48.85 0.46 -16.49
N SER A 221 49.68 -0.28 -15.76
CA SER A 221 49.73 -0.37 -14.28
C SER A 221 48.53 -1.02 -13.56
N SER A 222 48.54 -2.35 -13.59
CA SER A 222 48.71 -3.16 -12.37
C SER A 222 48.52 -2.48 -10.99
N SER A 223 47.32 -2.57 -10.39
CA SER A 223 47.17 -3.03 -8.99
C SER A 223 45.71 -3.29 -8.58
N CYS A 224 45.29 -4.55 -8.64
CA CYS A 224 44.39 -5.22 -7.67
C CYS A 224 44.19 -6.68 -8.11
N TYR A 225 45.18 -7.51 -7.81
CA TYR A 225 45.11 -8.96 -8.01
C TYR A 225 44.45 -9.64 -6.81
N ARG A 226 43.80 -10.79 -7.08
CA ARG A 226 43.22 -11.78 -6.12
C ARG A 226 41.94 -11.29 -5.41
N THR A 227 40.91 -12.13 -5.24
CA THR A 227 40.68 -13.55 -5.60
C THR A 227 39.40 -13.65 -6.48
N ARG A 228 39.31 -14.41 -7.58
CA ARG A 228 39.28 -15.91 -7.71
C ARG A 228 38.36 -16.59 -6.68
N SER A 229 37.56 -17.61 -6.94
CA SER A 229 37.14 -18.35 -8.16
C SER A 229 35.97 -19.30 -7.76
N ILE A 230 35.17 -19.94 -8.62
CA ILE A 230 35.12 -20.04 -10.09
C ILE A 230 33.70 -19.70 -10.60
N ALA A 231 33.62 -19.15 -11.81
CA ALA A 231 32.43 -18.90 -12.62
C ALA A 231 31.83 -20.13 -13.33
N LYS A 232 30.62 -20.00 -13.92
CA LYS A 232 30.24 -20.50 -15.27
C LYS A 232 28.81 -20.11 -15.66
N PHE A 233 28.57 -19.98 -16.98
CA PHE A 233 27.35 -19.47 -17.63
C PHE A 233 26.99 -18.01 -17.25
N ILE A 234 26.48 -17.16 -18.14
CA ILE A 234 25.86 -17.40 -19.46
C ILE A 234 26.75 -16.85 -20.59
N TYR A 235 26.93 -17.63 -21.66
CA TYR A 235 27.68 -17.20 -22.87
C TYR A 235 26.91 -17.54 -24.17
N HIS A 236 25.60 -17.27 -24.17
CA HIS A 236 24.78 -17.37 -25.38
C HIS A 236 23.55 -16.46 -25.29
N PHE A 237 23.59 -15.29 -25.95
CA PHE A 237 22.57 -14.82 -26.90
C PHE A 237 22.92 -13.42 -27.44
N CYS A 238 22.74 -13.26 -28.76
CA CYS A 238 22.73 -12.03 -29.56
C CYS A 238 23.89 -11.85 -30.55
N SER A 239 23.98 -12.77 -31.51
CA SER A 239 24.81 -12.60 -32.72
C SER A 239 23.99 -12.92 -33.98
N LYS A 240 22.96 -12.10 -34.25
CA LYS A 240 22.17 -12.11 -35.50
C LYS A 240 21.26 -10.87 -35.63
N MET A 241 21.85 -9.72 -35.97
CA MET A 241 21.24 -8.67 -36.82
C MET A 241 22.18 -7.47 -37.00
N ARG A 242 22.84 -7.41 -38.17
CA ARG A 242 23.30 -6.20 -38.88
C ARG A 242 23.85 -6.62 -40.24
N ALA A 243 22.99 -6.58 -41.25
CA ALA A 243 23.36 -6.62 -42.66
C ALA A 243 22.99 -5.27 -43.29
N CYS A 244 23.74 -4.86 -44.32
CA CYS A 244 23.87 -3.46 -44.73
C CYS A 244 22.60 -2.83 -45.31
N SER A 245 22.47 -1.51 -45.12
CA SER A 245 21.82 -0.60 -46.07
C SER A 245 22.44 0.79 -45.91
N CYS A 246 22.53 1.53 -47.02
CA CYS A 246 23.32 2.76 -47.21
C CYS A 246 24.85 2.57 -47.05
N ARG A 247 25.70 3.11 -47.93
CA ARG A 247 25.45 4.00 -49.09
C ARG A 247 26.45 3.68 -50.22
#